data_AF-A0A258BSQ9-F1
#
_entry.id   AF-A0A258BSQ9-F1
#
_cell.length_a   1.000
_cell.length_b   1.000
_cell.length_c   1.000
_cell.angle_alpha   90.00
_cell.angle_beta   90.00
_cell.angle_gamma   90.00
#
_symmetry.space_group_name_H-M   'P 1'
#
loop_
_entity.id
_entity.type
_entity.pdbx_description
1 polymer ?
#
loop_
_entity_poly.entity_id
_entity_poly.type
_entity_poly.pdbx_seq_one_letter_code
_entity_poly.pdbx_strand_id
1 'polypeptide(L)'
;MLSRFFIDRPIFAWVIAIGIMLAGIAAIFSLPVGQYPNIAPPSVRVSTNYPGASAAAVEASVTQVLEQQLTGLDGLLYFSSSSSSSGRSNITVTFDKGIDPDTAQVQTQ
;
A
#
# COMPACT_ATOMS: atom_id res chain seq x y z
N MET A 1 -25.27 -7.74 41.15
CA MET A 1 -26.68 -7.51 40.71
C MET A 1 -26.89 -7.91 39.25
N LEU A 2 -26.00 -7.55 38.33
CA LEU A 2 -26.09 -7.92 36.90
C LEU A 2 -26.24 -9.43 36.64
N SER A 3 -25.45 -10.27 37.33
CA SER A 3 -25.45 -11.72 37.15
C SER A 3 -26.73 -12.41 37.64
N ARG A 4 -27.46 -11.85 38.61
CA ARG A 4 -28.74 -12.43 39.09
C ARG A 4 -29.82 -12.35 38.01
N PHE A 5 -29.86 -11.24 37.26
CA PHE A 5 -30.82 -11.04 36.17
C PHE A 5 -30.70 -12.10 35.06
N PHE A 6 -29.47 -12.50 34.69
CA PHE A 6 -29.23 -13.55 33.70
C PHE A 6 -29.52 -14.97 34.23
N ILE A 7 -29.40 -15.19 35.55
CA ILE A 7 -29.75 -16.46 36.21
C ILE A 7 -31.28 -16.62 36.26
N ASP A 8 -32.00 -15.56 36.61
CA ASP A 8 -33.47 -15.60 36.74
C ASP A 8 -34.18 -15.64 35.36
N ARG A 9 -33.50 -15.24 34.28
CA ARG A 9 -34.00 -15.30 32.90
C ARG A 9 -33.04 -16.03 31.95
N PRO A 10 -32.94 -17.37 32.05
CA PRO A 10 -31.96 -18.17 31.31
C PRO A 10 -32.17 -18.11 29.78
N ILE A 11 -33.41 -17.97 29.31
CA ILE A 11 -33.72 -17.86 27.87
C ILE A 11 -33.12 -16.57 27.28
N PHE A 12 -33.17 -15.45 28.02
CA PHE A 12 -32.63 -14.18 27.57
C PHE A 12 -31.10 -14.21 27.45
N ALA A 13 -30.43 -14.85 28.42
CA ALA A 13 -28.99 -15.07 28.38
C ALA A 13 -28.56 -15.87 27.14
N TRP A 14 -29.30 -16.93 26.82
CA TRP A 14 -29.05 -17.76 25.63
C TRP A 14 -29.24 -17.01 24.31
N VAL A 15 -30.28 -16.17 24.21
CA VAL A 15 -30.52 -15.36 23.01
C VAL A 15 -29.36 -14.40 22.74
N ILE A 16 -28.84 -13.73 23.77
CA ILE A 16 -27.68 -12.85 23.62
C ILE A 16 -26.43 -13.64 23.24
N ALA A 17 -26.19 -14.79 23.89
CA ALA A 17 -25.04 -15.63 23.56
C ALA A 17 -25.07 -16.08 22.10
N ILE A 18 -26.23 -16.52 21.60
CA ILE A 18 -26.41 -16.90 20.20
C ILE A 18 -26.25 -15.70 19.27
N GLY A 19 -26.78 -14.53 19.64
CA GLY A 19 -26.60 -13.30 18.87
C GLY A 19 -25.12 -12.91 18.70
N ILE A 20 -24.34 -13.00 19.78
CA ILE A 20 -22.89 -12.72 19.75
C ILE A 20 -22.17 -13.77 18.90
N MET A 21 -22.51 -15.05 19.02
CA MET A 21 -21.91 -16.10 18.20
C MET A 21 -22.18 -15.89 16.70
N LEU A 22 -23.43 -15.56 16.33
CA LEU A 22 -23.79 -15.28 14.94
C LEU A 22 -23.06 -14.05 14.39
N ALA A 23 -22.96 -12.97 15.17
CA ALA A 23 -22.20 -11.80 14.79
C ALA A 23 -20.70 -12.11 14.62
N GLY A 24 -20.14 -12.95 15.49
CA GLY A 24 -18.76 -13.44 15.38
C GLY A 24 -18.52 -14.24 14.10
N ILE A 25 -19.44 -15.16 13.77
CA ILE A 25 -19.38 -15.93 12.52
C ILE A 25 -19.44 -15.01 11.30
N ALA A 26 -20.35 -14.04 11.28
CA ALA A 26 -20.44 -13.07 10.19
C ALA A 26 -19.15 -12.24 10.03
N ALA A 27 -18.52 -11.84 11.15
CA ALA A 27 -17.26 -11.12 11.13
C ALA A 27 -16.12 -11.96 10.54
N ILE A 28 -16.04 -13.26 10.86
CA ILE A 28 -15.02 -14.16 10.28
C ILE A 28 -15.09 -14.18 8.76
N PHE A 29 -16.29 -14.18 8.18
CA PHE A 29 -16.46 -14.15 6.72
C PHE A 29 -16.20 -12.79 6.10
N SER A 30 -16.36 -11.70 6.86
CA SER A 30 -16.19 -10.33 6.35
C SER A 30 -14.78 -9.77 6.54
N LEU A 31 -13.94 -10.38 7.39
CA LEU A 31 -12.59 -9.88 7.64
C LEU A 31 -11.63 -10.28 6.50
N PRO A 32 -10.91 -9.31 5.91
CA PRO A 32 -9.85 -9.61 4.95
C PRO A 32 -8.73 -10.41 5.63
N VAL A 33 -8.38 -11.55 5.05
CA VAL A 33 -7.27 -12.37 5.53
C VAL A 33 -5.98 -11.89 4.88
N GLY A 34 -5.14 -11.18 5.64
CA GLY A 34 -3.78 -10.82 5.24
C GLY A 34 -2.74 -11.74 5.90
N GLN A 35 -1.71 -12.16 5.16
CA GLN A 35 -0.60 -12.95 5.73
C GLN A 35 0.36 -12.10 6.58
N TYR A 36 0.43 -10.82 6.28
CA TYR A 36 1.16 -9.82 7.04
C TYR A 36 0.31 -8.55 7.08
N PRO A 37 0.37 -7.73 8.15
CA PRO A 37 -0.15 -6.37 8.08
C PRO A 37 0.53 -5.69 6.88
N ASN A 38 -0.21 -4.84 6.15
CA ASN A 38 0.34 -4.19 4.96
C ASN A 38 1.42 -3.16 5.37
N ILE A 39 2.62 -3.67 5.60
CA ILE A 39 3.83 -2.94 6.00
C ILE A 39 4.73 -2.67 4.80
N ALA A 40 4.30 -3.03 3.58
CA ALA A 40 5.01 -2.68 2.37
C ALA A 40 4.73 -1.19 2.06
N PRO A 41 5.77 -0.34 1.99
CA PRO A 41 5.59 1.03 1.54
C PRO A 41 5.08 1.02 0.08
N PRO A 42 4.14 1.91 -0.30
CA PRO A 42 3.70 2.01 -1.67
C PRO A 42 4.90 2.37 -2.57
N SER A 43 5.07 1.64 -3.67
CA SER A 43 6.13 1.90 -4.64
C SER A 43 5.55 2.07 -6.04
N VAL A 44 5.96 3.13 -6.73
CA VAL A 44 5.60 3.38 -8.12
C VAL A 44 6.83 3.15 -8.97
N ARG A 45 6.65 2.40 -10.07
CA ARG A 45 7.71 2.12 -11.03
C ARG A 45 7.47 2.93 -12.30
N VAL A 46 8.42 3.79 -12.62
CA VAL A 46 8.44 4.57 -13.86
C VAL A 46 9.50 3.95 -14.79
N SER A 47 9.06 3.41 -15.91
CA SER A 47 9.94 2.78 -16.91
C SER A 47 9.99 3.64 -18.16
N THR A 48 11.19 4.12 -18.53
CA THR A 48 11.42 4.94 -19.73
C THR A 48 12.40 4.24 -20.66
N ASN A 49 12.19 4.37 -21.97
CA ASN A 49 13.03 3.72 -22.98
C ASN A 49 13.60 4.77 -23.94
N TYR A 50 14.92 4.90 -23.98
CA TYR A 50 15.68 5.79 -24.86
C TYR A 50 16.71 4.96 -25.67
N PRO A 51 16.24 4.22 -26.71
CA PRO A 51 17.07 3.29 -27.45
C PRO A 51 18.16 4.02 -28.26
N GLY A 52 19.38 3.49 -28.23
CA GLY A 52 20.53 4.05 -28.97
C GLY A 52 21.42 5.00 -28.16
N ALA A 53 21.10 5.28 -26.89
CA ALA A 53 21.95 6.06 -26.00
C ALA A 53 22.76 5.16 -25.06
N SER A 54 23.98 5.60 -24.71
CA SER A 54 24.79 4.95 -23.67
C SER A 54 24.12 5.10 -22.30
N ALA A 55 24.38 4.17 -21.37
CA ALA A 55 23.80 4.20 -20.03
C ALA A 55 24.03 5.56 -19.32
N ALA A 56 25.23 6.14 -19.49
CA ALA A 56 25.57 7.46 -18.95
C ALA A 56 24.78 8.61 -19.58
N ALA A 57 24.48 8.55 -20.88
CA ALA A 57 23.69 9.58 -21.56
C ALA A 57 22.20 9.52 -21.14
N VAL A 58 21.66 8.32 -20.95
CA VAL A 58 20.30 8.09 -20.43
C VAL A 58 20.19 8.58 -18.99
N GLU A 59 21.20 8.32 -18.17
CA GLU A 59 21.23 8.75 -16.78
C GLU A 59 21.20 10.28 -16.64
N ALA A 60 22.12 10.97 -17.31
CA ALA A 60 22.21 12.44 -17.22
C ALA A 60 21.01 13.18 -17.81
N SER A 61 20.42 12.65 -18.89
CA SER A 61 19.39 13.38 -19.65
C SER A 61 17.96 13.02 -19.27
N VAL A 62 17.71 11.77 -18.82
CA VAL A 62 16.37 11.25 -18.57
C VAL A 62 16.19 10.94 -17.09
N THR A 63 17.10 10.16 -16.51
CA THR A 63 16.98 9.75 -15.11
C THR A 63 17.10 10.93 -14.16
N GLN A 64 18.11 11.79 -14.34
CA GLN A 64 18.37 12.93 -13.45
C GLN A 64 17.26 14.00 -13.51
N VAL A 65 16.69 14.22 -14.71
CA VAL A 65 15.55 15.13 -14.89
C VAL A 65 14.29 14.57 -14.23
N LEU A 66 14.02 13.27 -14.38
CA LEU A 66 12.90 12.62 -13.69
C LEU A 66 13.07 12.69 -12.17
N GLU A 67 14.27 12.42 -11.64
CA GLU A 67 14.55 12.52 -10.21
C GLU A 67 14.28 13.93 -9.66
N GLN A 68 14.61 14.96 -10.43
CA GLN A 68 14.39 16.35 -10.05
C GLN A 68 12.90 16.75 -10.06
N GLN A 69 12.09 16.12 -10.91
CA GLN A 69 10.63 16.29 -10.89
C GLN A 69 9.95 15.46 -9.80
N LEU A 70 10.47 14.27 -9.50
CA LEU A 70 9.94 13.35 -8.49
C LEU A 70 10.27 13.78 -7.06
N THR A 71 11.35 14.53 -6.84
CA THR A 71 11.71 15.09 -5.52
C THR A 71 10.75 16.17 -5.01
N GLY A 72 9.84 16.66 -5.86
CA GLY A 72 8.75 17.54 -5.46
C GLY A 72 7.51 16.82 -4.92
N LEU A 73 7.51 15.48 -4.91
CA LEU A 73 6.37 14.68 -4.44
C LEU A 73 6.34 14.58 -2.92
N ASP A 74 5.17 14.87 -2.34
CA ASP A 74 4.96 14.82 -0.91
C ASP A 74 4.98 13.37 -0.40
N GLY A 75 5.73 13.09 0.66
CA GLY A 75 5.85 11.75 1.23
C GLY A 75 6.81 10.79 0.52
N LEU A 76 7.80 11.27 -0.25
CA LEU A 76 8.85 10.43 -0.84
C LEU A 76 9.85 9.95 0.23
N LEU A 77 10.08 8.64 0.34
CA LEU A 77 11.11 8.06 1.23
C LEU A 77 12.46 7.95 0.51
N TYR A 78 12.48 7.24 -0.61
CA TYR A 78 13.67 7.07 -1.43
C TYR A 78 13.30 6.63 -2.84
N PHE A 79 14.18 6.93 -3.79
CA PHE A 79 14.11 6.43 -5.17
C PHE A 79 15.35 5.60 -5.49
N SER A 80 15.18 4.60 -6.35
CA SER A 80 16.28 3.81 -6.90
C SER A 80 16.14 3.79 -8.42
N SER A 81 17.17 4.28 -9.11
CA SER A 81 17.24 4.34 -10.56
C SER A 81 18.26 3.35 -11.10
N SER A 82 17.92 2.68 -12.20
CA SER A 82 18.81 1.76 -12.90
C SER A 82 18.76 2.03 -14.39
N SER A 83 19.91 2.39 -14.95
CA SER A 83 20.09 2.68 -16.38
C SER A 83 20.87 1.54 -17.04
N SER A 84 20.27 0.92 -18.06
CA SER A 84 20.89 -0.16 -18.83
C SER A 84 21.50 0.38 -20.13
N SER A 85 22.62 -0.21 -20.56
CA SER A 85 23.26 0.07 -21.86
C SER A 85 22.40 -0.29 -23.08
N SER A 86 21.28 -0.98 -22.84
CA SER A 86 20.21 -1.19 -23.83
C SER A 86 19.36 0.07 -24.11
N GLY A 87 19.64 1.19 -23.43
CA GLY A 87 18.88 2.43 -23.54
C GLY A 87 17.64 2.47 -22.62
N ARG A 88 17.51 1.53 -21.69
CA ARG A 88 16.34 1.41 -20.80
C ARG A 88 16.65 2.02 -19.43
N SER A 89 15.80 2.92 -18.94
CA SER A 89 15.87 3.49 -17.59
C SER A 89 14.67 3.04 -16.77
N ASN A 90 14.92 2.51 -15.58
CA ASN A 90 13.87 2.13 -14.65
C ASN A 90 14.08 2.83 -13.31
N ILE A 91 13.10 3.62 -12.90
CA ILE A 91 13.11 4.37 -11.64
C ILE A 91 12.00 3.79 -10.77
N THR A 92 12.37 3.37 -9.56
CA THR A 92 11.43 2.90 -8.54
C THR A 92 11.40 3.93 -7.43
N VAL A 93 10.25 4.59 -7.25
CA VAL A 93 10.01 5.58 -6.20
C VAL A 93 9.24 4.90 -5.07
N THR A 94 9.73 5.02 -3.85
CA THR A 94 9.10 4.47 -2.65
C THR A 94 8.54 5.62 -1.82
N PHE A 95 7.26 5.55 -1.49
CA PHE A 95 6.53 6.56 -0.72
C PHE A 95 6.30 6.09 0.72
N ASP A 96 6.05 7.04 1.62
CA ASP A 96 5.72 6.77 3.01
C ASP A 96 4.34 6.09 3.14
N LYS A 97 4.18 5.27 4.18
CA LYS A 97 2.99 4.43 4.44
C LYS A 97 1.70 5.23 4.70
N GLY A 98 1.78 6.55 4.81
CA GLY A 98 0.64 7.44 5.01
C GLY A 98 0.00 7.96 3.72
N ILE A 99 0.60 7.72 2.55
CA ILE A 99 0.08 8.18 1.25
C ILE A 99 -0.82 7.12 0.64
N ASP A 100 -2.03 7.52 0.23
CA ASP A 100 -2.95 6.69 -0.53
C ASP A 100 -2.32 6.33 -1.90
N PRO A 101 -2.19 5.04 -2.25
CA PRO A 101 -1.64 4.62 -3.54
C PRO A 101 -2.37 5.22 -4.75
N ASP A 102 -3.66 5.53 -4.64
CA ASP A 102 -4.43 6.17 -5.72
C ASP A 102 -3.98 7.62 -5.94
N THR A 103 -3.58 8.32 -4.87
CA THR A 103 -3.01 9.69 -4.96
C THR A 103 -1.59 9.66 -5.51
N ALA A 104 -0.77 8.71 -5.05
CA ALA A 104 0.58 8.52 -5.58
C ALA A 104 0.56 8.23 -7.09
N GLN A 105 -0.39 7.42 -7.56
CA GLN A 105 -0.54 7.12 -8.99
C GLN A 105 -0.92 8.35 -9.82
N VAL A 106 -1.85 9.18 -9.36
CA VAL A 106 -2.27 10.41 -10.08
C VAL A 106 -1.15 11.46 -10.12
N GLN A 107 -0.35 11.58 -9.07
CA GLN A 107 0.78 12.53 -9.04
C GLN A 107 1.97 12.09 -9.92
N THR A 108 2.06 10.80 -10.26
CA THR A 108 3.15 10.23 -11.07
C THR A 108 2.79 10.02 -12.55
N GLN A 109 1.58 10.40 -12.98
CA GLN A 109 1.17 10.36 -14.40
C GLN A 109 1.70 11.56 -15.20
#